data_AF-A0A6B1E4D3-F1
#
_entry.id   AF-A0A6B1E4D3-F1
#
_cell.length_a   1.000
_cell.length_b   1.000
_cell.length_c   1.000
_cell.angle_alpha   90.00
_cell.angle_beta   90.00
_cell.angle_gamma   90.00
#
_symmetry.space_group_name_H-M   'P 1'
#
loop_
_entity.id
_entity.type
_entity.pdbx_description
1 polymer ?
#
loop_
_entity_poly.entity_id
_entity_poly.type
_entity_poly.pdbx_seq_one_letter_code
_entity_poly.pdbx_strand_id
1 'polypeptide(L)'
;MRREQRLVYRCDCGCLRRAPILRDGIDLIYIDSLHSARHVADLIMLWYPKVRQGGWLAFDDVDPGPYLRGQRKDNANQELAWRAIRQVIMDFFYANKDDLLLEIHYRSTGLAMMRKLAQMSKAPQPPRHIRRRRLTPRSVAKRLVGRA
;
A
#
# COMPACT_ATOMS: atom_id res chain seq x y z
N MET A 1 31.09 -5.51 16.51
CA MET A 1 30.61 -4.43 15.61
C MET A 1 29.96 -5.05 14.37
N ARG A 2 28.62 -5.16 14.34
CA ARG A 2 27.90 -5.62 13.15
C ARG A 2 27.67 -4.43 12.23
N ARG A 3 28.15 -4.52 11.00
CA ARG A 3 27.92 -3.54 9.93
C ARG A 3 26.43 -3.56 9.58
N GLU A 4 25.70 -2.52 9.92
CA GLU A 4 24.35 -2.28 9.40
C GLU A 4 24.45 -2.05 7.89
N GLN A 5 23.85 -2.96 7.12
CA GLN A 5 23.66 -2.79 5.69
C GLN A 5 22.63 -1.68 5.48
N ARG A 6 23.14 -0.45 5.33
CA ARG A 6 22.36 0.69 4.85
C ARG A 6 22.06 0.41 3.37
N LEU A 7 20.91 -0.21 3.10
CA LEU A 7 20.31 -0.26 1.77
C LEU A 7 19.93 1.17 1.39
N VAL A 8 20.93 1.94 0.95
CA VAL A 8 20.70 3.23 0.30
C VAL A 8 20.13 2.87 -1.06
N TYR A 9 18.81 3.00 -1.20
CA TYR A 9 18.15 3.00 -2.51
C TYR A 9 18.66 4.22 -3.31
N ARG A 10 19.89 4.14 -3.83
CA ARG A 10 20.43 5.06 -4.84
C ARG A 10 19.79 4.70 -6.18
N CYS A 11 18.49 4.93 -6.29
CA CYS A 11 17.87 5.04 -7.59
C CYS A 11 17.83 6.54 -7.93
N ASP A 12 18.90 7.02 -8.58
CA ASP A 12 18.80 8.20 -9.44
C ASP A 12 17.97 7.78 -10.65
N CYS A 13 16.66 7.66 -10.43
CA CYS A 13 15.72 7.46 -11.51
C CYS A 13 15.88 8.62 -12.50
N GLY A 14 15.81 8.35 -13.80
CA GLY A 14 15.95 9.40 -14.83
C GLY A 14 15.02 10.61 -14.59
N CYS A 15 13.92 10.42 -13.86
CA CYS A 15 13.04 11.45 -13.34
C CYS A 15 13.76 12.54 -12.52
N LEU A 16 14.54 12.17 -11.50
CA LEU A 16 15.20 13.16 -10.63
C LEU A 16 16.33 13.91 -11.33
N ARG A 17 16.92 13.32 -12.39
CA ARG A 17 17.88 14.02 -13.25
C ARG A 17 17.19 15.03 -14.16
N ARG A 18 16.02 14.69 -14.69
CA ARG A 18 15.25 15.55 -15.62
C ARG A 18 14.41 16.62 -14.90
N ALA A 19 14.04 16.38 -13.65
CA ALA A 19 13.28 17.31 -12.81
C ALA A 19 13.96 17.44 -11.44
N PRO A 20 15.02 18.28 -11.34
CA PRO A 20 15.73 18.51 -10.08
C PRO A 20 14.84 19.03 -8.95
N ILE A 21 13.77 19.77 -9.28
CA ILE A 21 12.78 20.31 -8.34
C ILE A 21 12.15 19.23 -7.44
N LEU A 22 12.08 17.97 -7.91
CA LEU A 22 11.57 16.85 -7.12
C LEU A 22 12.47 16.50 -5.92
N ARG A 23 13.68 17.05 -5.84
CA ARG A 23 14.59 16.88 -4.69
C ARG A 23 14.14 17.70 -3.47
N ASP A 24 13.35 18.75 -3.68
CA ASP A 24 12.83 19.59 -2.60
C ASP A 24 11.66 18.92 -1.85
N GLY A 25 11.16 17.83 -2.42
CA GLY A 25 10.13 16.99 -1.84
C GLY A 25 8.87 16.97 -2.69
N ILE A 26 8.27 15.78 -2.75
CA ILE A 26 7.12 15.54 -3.64
C ILE A 26 5.83 15.69 -2.84
N ASP A 27 4.92 16.55 -3.33
CA ASP A 27 3.59 16.77 -2.77
C ASP A 27 2.66 15.57 -2.95
N LEU A 28 2.68 14.95 -4.13
CA LEU A 28 1.81 13.86 -4.51
C LEU A 28 2.56 12.89 -5.44
N ILE A 29 2.50 11.61 -5.08
CA ILE A 29 2.86 10.49 -5.95
C ILE A 29 1.57 9.73 -6.27
N TYR A 30 1.23 9.59 -7.55
CA TYR A 30 0.13 8.77 -8.01
C TYR A 30 0.69 7.47 -8.62
N ILE A 31 0.36 6.32 -8.04
CA ILE A 31 0.82 5.00 -8.47
C ILE A 31 -0.34 4.32 -9.20
N ASP A 32 -0.21 4.33 -10.54
CA ASP A 32 -1.05 3.61 -11.49
C ASP A 32 -0.12 2.85 -12.44
N SER A 33 0.32 1.67 -12.00
CA SER A 33 1.37 0.89 -12.67
C SER A 33 1.03 -0.59 -12.64
N LEU A 34 1.78 -1.38 -13.43
CA LEU A 34 1.74 -2.85 -13.50
C LEU A 34 1.37 -3.48 -12.16
N HIS A 35 0.15 -3.99 -12.14
CA HIS A 35 -0.61 -4.28 -10.94
C HIS A 35 -0.24 -5.63 -10.31
N SER A 36 1.04 -5.78 -9.92
CA SER A 36 1.47 -6.83 -9.00
C SER A 36 1.75 -6.27 -7.62
N ALA A 37 1.36 -7.02 -6.58
CA ALA A 37 1.58 -6.66 -5.19
C ALA A 37 3.07 -6.35 -4.88
N ARG A 38 4.00 -7.11 -5.50
CA ARG A 38 5.44 -6.87 -5.36
C ARG A 38 5.87 -5.55 -5.97
N HIS A 39 5.42 -5.25 -7.19
CA HIS A 39 5.79 -4.01 -7.86
C HIS A 39 5.27 -2.78 -7.10
N VAL A 40 4.04 -2.84 -6.60
CA VAL A 40 3.48 -1.77 -5.74
C VAL A 40 4.31 -1.60 -4.47
N ALA A 41 4.71 -2.69 -3.80
CA ALA A 41 5.60 -2.61 -2.63
C ALA A 41 6.93 -1.92 -2.96
N ASP A 42 7.57 -2.29 -4.08
CA ASP A 42 8.84 -1.70 -4.51
C ASP A 42 8.69 -0.21 -4.80
N LEU A 43 7.60 0.21 -5.47
CA LEU A 43 7.30 1.62 -5.73
C LEU A 43 7.08 2.40 -4.43
N ILE A 44 6.31 1.85 -3.49
CA ILE A 44 6.09 2.49 -2.18
C ILE A 44 7.44 2.74 -1.49
N MET A 45 8.29 1.70 -1.40
CA MET A 45 9.59 1.80 -0.74
C MET A 45 10.53 2.79 -1.44
N LEU A 46 10.47 2.87 -2.77
CA LEU A 46 11.28 3.80 -3.56
C LEU A 46 10.85 5.26 -3.39
N TRP A 47 9.54 5.53 -3.41
CA TRP A 47 9.01 6.88 -3.47
C TRP A 47 8.73 7.48 -2.11
N TYR A 48 8.36 6.70 -1.10
CA TYR A 48 8.05 7.19 0.24
C TYR A 48 9.13 8.12 0.84
N PRO A 49 10.45 7.82 0.74
CA PRO A 49 11.48 8.72 1.27
C PRO A 49 11.53 10.09 0.57
N LYS A 50 11.03 10.19 -0.67
CA LYS A 50 11.05 11.40 -1.50
C LYS A 50 9.80 12.27 -1.32
N VAL A 51 8.75 11.73 -0.71
CA VAL A 51 7.53 12.49 -0.37
C VAL A 51 7.82 13.39 0.84
N ARG A 52 7.42 14.65 0.73
CA ARG A 52 7.58 15.63 1.82
C ARG A 52 6.62 15.36 2.97
N GLN A 53 6.88 15.94 4.13
CA GLN A 53 5.90 15.92 5.22
C GLN A 53 4.59 16.58 4.76
N GLY A 54 3.46 15.94 5.03
CA GLY A 54 2.14 16.36 4.60
C GLY A 54 1.79 16.00 3.16
N GLY A 55 2.73 15.48 2.38
CA GLY A 55 2.50 14.97 1.02
C GLY A 55 1.79 13.61 1.00
N TRP A 56 1.44 13.15 -0.19
CA TRP A 56 0.54 12.03 -0.41
C TRP A 56 1.12 10.97 -1.35
N LEU A 57 0.80 9.71 -1.06
CA LEU A 57 0.91 8.60 -2.01
C LEU A 57 -0.50 8.10 -2.33
N ALA A 58 -0.88 8.11 -3.59
CA ALA A 58 -2.18 7.64 -4.07
C ALA A 58 -2.01 6.36 -4.90
N PHE A 59 -2.97 5.45 -4.80
CA PHE A 59 -2.97 4.14 -5.46
C PHE A 59 -4.32 3.87 -6.09
N ASP A 60 -4.32 3.62 -7.40
CA ASP A 60 -5.52 3.22 -8.14
C ASP A 60 -5.82 1.73 -7.96
N ASP A 61 -7.03 1.31 -8.35
CA ASP A 61 -7.48 -0.09 -8.41
C ASP A 61 -7.33 -0.88 -7.09
N VAL A 62 -7.74 -0.29 -5.97
CA VAL A 62 -7.63 -0.93 -4.64
C VAL A 62 -8.89 -1.64 -4.17
N ASP A 63 -10.00 -1.52 -4.89
CA ASP A 63 -11.27 -2.18 -4.57
C ASP A 63 -11.47 -3.45 -5.43
N PRO A 64 -11.43 -4.66 -4.82
CA PRO A 64 -11.79 -5.88 -5.53
C PRO A 64 -13.30 -6.01 -5.76
N GLY A 65 -14.13 -5.20 -5.09
CA GLY A 65 -15.60 -5.26 -5.12
C GLY A 65 -16.20 -5.36 -6.52
N PRO A 66 -15.85 -4.46 -7.47
CA PRO A 66 -16.36 -4.50 -8.84
C PRO A 66 -16.06 -5.79 -9.61
N TYR A 67 -15.06 -6.57 -9.17
CA TYR A 67 -14.55 -7.75 -9.84
C TYR A 67 -15.01 -9.07 -9.20
N LEU A 68 -15.75 -9.00 -8.08
CA LEU A 68 -16.35 -10.16 -7.45
C LEU A 68 -17.35 -10.84 -8.40
N ARG A 69 -17.62 -12.12 -8.13
CA ARG A 69 -18.62 -12.90 -8.88
C ARG A 69 -19.96 -12.16 -8.95
N GLY A 70 -20.50 -12.02 -10.15
CA GLY A 70 -21.77 -11.37 -10.45
C GLY A 70 -21.76 -9.84 -10.40
N GLN A 71 -20.57 -9.21 -10.32
CA GLN A 71 -20.44 -7.75 -10.32
C GLN A 71 -20.12 -7.20 -11.71
N ARG A 72 -20.18 -5.86 -11.84
CA ARG A 72 -20.03 -5.13 -13.11
C ARG A 72 -18.78 -5.49 -13.92
N LYS A 73 -17.67 -5.85 -13.26
CA LYS A 73 -16.39 -6.22 -13.89
C LYS A 73 -15.95 -7.64 -13.51
N ASP A 74 -16.88 -8.54 -13.17
CA ASP A 74 -16.61 -9.91 -12.71
C ASP A 74 -15.41 -10.57 -13.41
N ASN A 75 -14.33 -10.78 -12.64
CA ASN A 75 -13.10 -11.36 -13.12
C ASN A 75 -12.24 -11.83 -11.93
N ALA A 76 -12.15 -13.15 -11.74
CA ALA A 76 -11.44 -13.75 -10.60
C ALA A 76 -9.93 -13.39 -10.55
N ASN A 77 -9.26 -13.26 -11.70
CA ASN A 77 -7.84 -12.94 -11.73
C ASN A 77 -7.59 -11.50 -11.24
N GLN A 78 -8.42 -10.58 -11.73
CA GLN A 78 -8.38 -9.18 -11.30
C GLN A 78 -8.78 -9.06 -9.82
N GLU A 79 -9.84 -9.74 -9.39
CA GLU A 79 -10.23 -9.79 -7.98
C GLU A 79 -9.06 -10.19 -7.07
N LEU A 80 -8.33 -11.25 -7.41
CA LEU A 80 -7.19 -11.73 -6.63
C LEU A 80 -6.02 -10.74 -6.65
N ALA A 81 -5.74 -10.12 -7.79
CA ALA A 81 -4.70 -9.09 -7.90
C ALA A 81 -5.01 -7.86 -7.03
N TRP A 82 -6.24 -7.35 -7.07
CA TRP A 82 -6.69 -6.19 -6.29
C TRP A 82 -6.71 -6.47 -4.79
N ARG A 83 -7.10 -7.69 -4.40
CA ARG A 83 -6.97 -8.15 -3.00
C ARG A 83 -5.51 -8.11 -2.54
N ALA A 84 -4.57 -8.56 -3.37
CA ALA A 84 -3.15 -8.60 -3.03
C ALA A 84 -2.55 -7.19 -2.92
N ILE A 85 -2.87 -6.29 -3.86
CA ILE A 85 -2.43 -4.88 -3.82
C ILE A 85 -2.98 -4.17 -2.58
N ARG A 86 -4.30 -4.29 -2.34
CA ARG A 86 -4.92 -3.73 -1.15
C ARG A 86 -4.25 -4.24 0.12
N GLN A 87 -3.92 -5.54 0.18
CA GLN A 87 -3.24 -6.11 1.35
C GLN A 87 -1.83 -5.53 1.53
N VAL A 88 -1.05 -5.31 0.46
CA VAL A 88 0.26 -4.64 0.54
C VAL A 88 0.15 -3.22 1.07
N ILE A 89 -0.83 -2.44 0.61
CA ILE A 89 -1.08 -1.08 1.10
C ILE A 89 -1.39 -1.10 2.60
N MET A 90 -2.27 -2.01 3.04
CA MET A 90 -2.59 -2.17 4.46
C MET A 90 -1.38 -2.62 5.29
N ASP A 91 -0.61 -3.60 4.78
CA ASP A 91 0.57 -4.14 5.46
C ASP A 91 1.68 -3.08 5.59
N PHE A 92 1.83 -2.21 4.59
CA PHE A 92 2.73 -1.06 4.65
C PHE A 92 2.25 -0.01 5.66
N PHE A 93 0.97 0.35 5.58
CA PHE A 93 0.37 1.31 6.51
C PHE A 93 0.56 0.86 7.96
N TYR A 94 0.19 -0.38 8.29
CA TYR A 94 0.30 -0.85 9.67
C TYR A 94 1.74 -1.03 10.16
N ALA A 95 2.69 -1.28 9.26
CA ALA A 95 4.12 -1.28 9.60
C ALA A 95 4.65 0.12 9.92
N ASN A 96 3.96 1.18 9.46
CA ASN A 96 4.37 2.58 9.56
C ASN A 96 3.25 3.49 10.09
N LYS A 97 2.34 2.94 10.92
CA LYS A 97 1.07 3.58 11.30
C LYS A 97 1.23 4.92 12.03
N ASP A 98 2.36 5.12 12.70
CA ASP A 98 2.65 6.35 13.45
C ASP A 98 3.15 7.47 12.52
N ASP A 99 3.53 7.12 11.28
CA ASP A 99 4.08 8.02 10.27
C ASP A 99 3.11 8.30 9.11
N LEU A 100 1.92 7.70 9.14
CA LEU A 100 0.99 7.67 8.01
C LEU A 100 -0.45 7.85 8.48
N LEU A 101 -1.26 8.49 7.64
CA LEU A 101 -2.71 8.37 7.64
C LEU A 101 -3.13 7.66 6.35
N LEU A 102 -4.06 6.71 6.44
CA LEU A 102 -4.58 5.98 5.28
C LEU A 102 -6.07 6.23 5.12
N GLU A 103 -6.46 6.65 3.93
CA GLU A 103 -7.84 6.82 3.48
C GLU A 103 -8.10 5.91 2.28
N ILE A 104 -9.28 5.28 2.23
CA ILE A 104 -9.70 4.43 1.11
C ILE A 104 -11.10 4.84 0.66
N HIS A 105 -11.23 5.18 -0.62
CA HIS A 105 -12.48 5.55 -1.26
C HIS A 105 -12.95 4.41 -2.18
N TYR A 106 -14.20 3.96 -2.03
CA TYR A 106 -14.75 2.79 -2.75
C TYR A 106 -15.59 3.15 -3.99
N ARG A 107 -15.23 4.22 -4.70
CA ARG A 107 -15.91 4.59 -5.95
C ARG A 107 -15.17 3.99 -7.15
N SER A 108 -15.90 3.59 -8.19
CA SER A 108 -15.36 2.97 -9.42
C SER A 108 -14.57 1.68 -9.15
N THR A 109 -13.24 1.71 -9.15
CA THR A 109 -12.32 0.60 -8.83
C THR A 109 -11.53 0.86 -7.54
N GLY A 110 -11.88 1.92 -6.83
CA GLY A 110 -11.31 2.30 -5.55
C GLY A 110 -10.03 3.10 -5.65
N LEU A 111 -9.82 4.00 -4.70
CA LEU A 111 -8.61 4.81 -4.55
C LEU A 111 -8.13 4.73 -3.10
N ALA A 112 -6.86 4.41 -2.89
CA ALA A 112 -6.22 4.56 -1.58
C ALA A 112 -5.31 5.78 -1.57
N MET A 113 -5.33 6.53 -0.47
CA MET A 113 -4.45 7.68 -0.26
C MET A 113 -3.74 7.56 1.09
N MET A 114 -2.41 7.67 1.07
CA MET A 114 -1.58 7.71 2.26
C MET A 114 -0.97 9.09 2.44
N ARG A 115 -1.35 9.79 3.50
CA ARG A 115 -0.70 11.05 3.90
C ARG A 115 0.53 10.76 4.74
N LYS A 116 1.66 11.34 4.37
CA LYS A 116 2.90 11.22 5.14
C LYS A 116 2.92 12.22 6.28
N LEU A 117 3.01 11.71 7.51
CA LEU A 117 3.18 12.52 8.73
C LEU A 117 4.65 12.70 9.10
N ALA A 118 5.50 11.74 8.69
CA ALA A 118 6.93 11.78 8.91
C ALA A 118 7.65 12.85 8.07
N GLN A 119 8.83 13.25 8.55
CA GLN A 119 9.75 14.09 7.80
C GLN A 119 10.17 13.44 6.48
N MET A 120 10.51 14.28 5.50
CA MET A 120 11.11 13.83 4.25
C MET A 120 12.39 13.02 4.54
N SER A 121 12.72 12.07 3.68
CA SER A 121 13.89 11.19 3.79
C SER A 121 13.89 10.16 4.93
N LYS A 122 12.94 10.20 5.88
CA LYS A 122 12.72 9.07 6.80
C LYS A 122 12.49 7.79 6.00
N ALA A 123 13.28 6.76 6.26
CA ALA A 123 13.11 5.46 5.64
C ALA A 123 11.89 4.75 6.24
N PRO A 124 11.04 4.12 5.40
CA PRO A 124 9.91 3.35 5.91
C PRO A 124 10.34 1.94 6.34
N GLN A 125 9.54 1.33 7.20
CA GLN A 125 9.55 -0.11 7.41
C GLN A 125 8.90 -0.81 6.21
N PRO A 126 9.41 -1.97 5.77
CA PRO A 126 8.81 -2.71 4.68
C PRO A 126 7.41 -3.23 5.05
N PRO A 127 6.52 -3.49 4.07
CA PRO A 127 5.20 -4.05 4.32
C PRO A 127 5.29 -5.33 5.16
N ARG A 128 4.55 -5.39 6.26
CA ARG A 128 4.54 -6.54 7.16
C ARG A 128 3.15 -7.12 7.30
N HIS A 129 2.98 -8.35 6.82
CA HIS A 129 1.70 -9.02 6.87
C HIS A 129 1.20 -9.23 8.31
N ILE A 130 0.04 -8.64 8.63
CA ILE A 130 -0.59 -8.86 9.92
C ILE A 130 -1.40 -10.16 9.87
N ARG A 131 -1.01 -11.10 10.73
CA ARG A 131 -1.70 -12.37 10.86
C ARG A 131 -3.13 -12.17 11.34
N ARG A 132 -4.09 -12.69 10.58
CA ARG A 132 -5.50 -12.76 10.99
C ARG A 132 -5.67 -13.80 12.10
N ARG A 133 -6.64 -13.58 12.99
CA ARG A 133 -7.05 -14.60 13.97
C ARG A 133 -7.57 -15.82 13.21
N ARG A 134 -7.06 -17.02 13.54
CA ARG A 134 -7.60 -18.26 13.01
C ARG A 134 -8.98 -18.50 13.63
N LEU A 135 -9.94 -18.91 12.80
CA LEU A 135 -11.21 -19.41 13.32
C LEU A 135 -10.94 -20.70 14.08
N THR A 136 -11.36 -20.74 15.34
CA THR A 136 -11.35 -21.97 16.14
C THR A 136 -12.62 -22.76 15.86
N PRO A 137 -12.64 -24.08 16.06
CA PRO A 137 -13.86 -24.89 15.93
C PRO A 137 -15.04 -24.31 16.73
N ARG A 138 -14.75 -23.77 17.93
CA ARG A 138 -15.74 -23.08 18.77
C ARG A 138 -16.31 -21.82 18.09
N SER A 139 -15.48 -21.02 17.42
CA SER A 139 -15.95 -19.83 16.70
C SER A 139 -16.80 -20.17 15.49
N VAL A 140 -16.52 -21.30 14.82
CA VAL A 140 -17.33 -21.81 13.71
C VAL A 140 -18.68 -22.31 14.25
N ALA A 141 -18.68 -23.10 15.32
CA ALA A 141 -19.90 -23.61 15.95
C ALA A 141 -20.82 -22.47 16.42
N LYS A 142 -20.29 -21.40 17.03
CA LYS A 142 -21.10 -20.24 17.42
C LYS A 142 -21.81 -19.57 16.23
N ARG A 143 -21.14 -19.48 15.07
CA ARG A 143 -21.72 -18.91 13.84
C ARG A 143 -22.81 -19.80 13.25
N LEU A 144 -22.63 -21.12 13.28
CA LEU A 144 -23.61 -22.07 12.75
C LEU A 144 -24.88 -22.14 13.60
N VAL A 145 -24.77 -21.95 14.92
CA VAL A 145 -25.92 -21.99 15.85
C VAL A 145 -26.61 -20.61 15.95
N GLY A 146 -26.23 -19.63 15.12
CA GLY A 146 -26.82 -18.28 15.16
C GLY A 146 -26.55 -17.50 16.45
N ARG A 147 -25.53 -17.91 17.22
CA ARG A 147 -25.11 -17.26 18.48
C ARG A 147 -23.90 -16.35 18.27
N ALA A 148 -23.79 -15.77 17.08
CA ALA A 148 -22.71 -14.86 16.69
C ALA A 148 -23.03 -13.41 17.08
#